data_AF-A0A9P0D4A5-F1
#
_entry.id   AF-A0A9P0D4A5-F1
#
_cell.length_a   1.000
_cell.length_b   1.000
_cell.length_c   1.000
_cell.angle_alpha   90.00
_cell.angle_beta   90.00
_cell.angle_gamma   90.00
#
_symmetry.space_group_name_H-M   'P 1'
#
loop_
_entity.id
_entity.type
_entity.pdbx_description
1 polymer ?
#
loop_
_entity_poly.entity_id
_entity_poly.type
_entity_poly.pdbx_seq_one_letter_code
_entity_poly.pdbx_strand_id
1 'polypeptide(L)'
;MTDFFERLESNDKETVENAKQSLREQFIKVNEPWLLNGLYEYYLNTNSQRAMEILVNIKEPHHIYLFDRLSDSMKGPKLEIKVQALTLFGYVARRQPTWLYKLQEHGLLRELLKSLKNEIELLPLISALLVLIVLLPMIPSAMGNYLRDIFEIFSRLASWNCNPGKIVEDQLIHMQVALYALFLRLYGMYPCNFLGYLKIQYKDKNTPVFVHTIKPMLDTVRMHPSLVTSTEDTEVTTER
;
A
#
# COMPACT_ATOMS: atom_id res chain seq x y z
N MET A 1 -1.00 -3.53 -31.30
CA MET A 1 -1.22 -3.80 -29.86
C MET A 1 -2.35 -4.81 -29.65
N THR A 2 -3.49 -4.69 -30.33
CA THR A 2 -4.65 -5.58 -30.16
C THR A 2 -4.32 -7.07 -30.38
N ASP A 3 -3.66 -7.41 -31.49
CA ASP A 3 -3.21 -8.78 -31.81
C ASP A 3 -2.21 -9.34 -30.76
N PHE A 4 -1.41 -8.47 -30.15
CA PHE A 4 -0.49 -8.89 -29.09
C PHE A 4 -1.23 -9.26 -27.80
N PHE A 5 -2.23 -8.46 -27.42
CA PHE A 5 -3.02 -8.73 -26.23
C PHE A 5 -3.90 -9.99 -26.40
N GLU A 6 -4.38 -10.28 -27.60
CA GLU A 6 -5.07 -11.53 -27.89
C GLU A 6 -4.14 -12.75 -27.69
N ARG A 7 -2.88 -12.67 -28.14
CA ARG A 7 -1.88 -13.70 -27.88
C ARG A 7 -1.56 -13.84 -26.39
N LEU A 8 -1.57 -12.72 -25.65
CA LEU A 8 -1.37 -12.74 -24.21
C LEU A 8 -2.49 -13.51 -23.49
N GLU A 9 -3.72 -13.53 -24.02
CA GLU A 9 -4.87 -14.23 -23.43
C GLU A 9 -5.13 -15.62 -24.03
N SER A 10 -4.23 -16.14 -24.86
CA SER A 10 -4.34 -17.49 -25.44
C SER A 10 -4.42 -18.59 -24.37
N ASN A 11 -5.15 -19.67 -24.67
CA ASN A 11 -5.17 -20.87 -23.82
C ASN A 11 -3.90 -21.72 -23.94
N ASP A 12 -3.07 -21.46 -24.96
CA ASP A 12 -1.79 -22.13 -25.15
C ASP A 12 -0.68 -21.46 -24.32
N LYS A 13 -0.08 -22.24 -23.41
CA LYS A 13 0.98 -21.77 -22.52
C LYS A 13 2.22 -21.31 -23.27
N GLU A 14 2.58 -21.99 -24.36
CA GLU A 14 3.77 -21.63 -25.15
C GLU A 14 3.58 -20.27 -25.84
N THR A 15 2.43 -20.05 -26.46
CA THR A 15 2.06 -18.77 -27.06
C THR A 15 2.12 -17.61 -26.06
N VAL A 16 1.65 -17.83 -24.83
CA VAL A 16 1.64 -16.81 -23.77
C VAL A 16 3.06 -16.47 -23.30
N GLU A 17 3.90 -17.47 -23.05
CA GLU A 17 5.28 -17.23 -22.64
C GLU A 17 6.10 -16.56 -23.75
N ASN A 18 5.87 -16.93 -25.01
CA ASN A 18 6.45 -16.25 -26.17
C ASN A 18 5.99 -14.78 -26.27
N ALA A 19 4.73 -14.49 -25.99
CA ALA A 19 4.20 -13.13 -25.96
C ALA A 19 4.83 -12.31 -24.82
N LYS A 20 4.91 -12.87 -23.60
CA LYS A 20 5.57 -12.24 -22.45
C LYS A 20 7.04 -11.93 -22.75
N GLN A 21 7.77 -12.87 -23.33
CA GLN A 21 9.18 -12.69 -23.70
C GLN A 21 9.35 -11.59 -24.75
N SER A 22 8.52 -11.60 -25.79
CA SER A 22 8.52 -10.55 -26.82
C SER A 22 8.29 -9.15 -26.23
N LEU A 23 7.39 -9.02 -25.24
CA LEU A 23 7.13 -7.73 -24.60
C LEU A 23 8.30 -7.28 -23.73
N ARG A 24 8.93 -8.21 -22.99
CA ARG A 24 10.14 -7.91 -22.22
C ARG A 24 11.26 -7.38 -23.12
N GLU A 25 11.43 -7.98 -24.29
CA GLU A 25 12.40 -7.49 -25.28
C GLU A 25 12.04 -6.12 -25.85
N GLN A 26 10.75 -5.82 -26.03
CA GLN A 26 10.31 -4.49 -26.44
C GLN A 26 10.57 -3.44 -25.36
N PHE A 27 10.33 -3.74 -24.08
CA PHE A 27 10.64 -2.83 -22.97
C PHE A 27 12.14 -2.52 -22.84
N ILE A 28 13.02 -3.38 -23.35
CA ILE A 28 14.47 -3.12 -23.41
C ILE A 28 14.80 -2.15 -24.56
N LYS A 29 14.06 -2.20 -25.66
CA LYS A 29 14.31 -1.39 -26.87
C LYS A 29 13.64 -0.01 -26.82
N VAL A 30 12.48 0.07 -26.17
CA VAL A 30 11.61 1.25 -26.11
C VAL A 30 11.80 1.90 -24.74
N ASN A 31 12.12 3.19 -24.72
CA ASN A 31 12.20 3.98 -23.49
C ASN A 31 10.99 4.90 -23.30
N GLU A 32 10.14 5.02 -24.33
CA GLU A 32 8.97 5.87 -24.32
C GLU A 32 7.81 5.27 -23.48
N PRO A 33 6.96 6.12 -22.87
CA PRO A 33 5.92 5.69 -21.95
C PRO A 33 4.76 4.94 -22.62
N TRP A 34 4.61 5.01 -23.94
CA TRP A 34 3.43 4.49 -24.64
C TRP A 34 3.24 2.98 -24.42
N LEU A 35 4.34 2.21 -24.33
CA LEU A 35 4.27 0.76 -24.18
C LEU A 35 3.75 0.38 -22.79
N LEU A 36 4.27 1.03 -21.75
CA LEU A 36 3.73 0.87 -20.40
C LEU A 36 2.26 1.33 -20.38
N ASN A 37 1.96 2.52 -20.90
CA ASN A 37 0.61 3.08 -20.83
C ASN A 37 -0.41 2.17 -21.50
N GLY A 38 -0.09 1.63 -22.68
CA GLY A 38 -0.94 0.67 -23.38
C GLY A 38 -1.14 -0.63 -22.58
N LEU A 39 -0.08 -1.18 -21.98
CA LEU A 39 -0.18 -2.39 -21.15
C LEU A 39 -1.00 -2.13 -19.86
N TYR A 40 -0.81 -0.96 -19.25
CA TYR A 40 -1.54 -0.55 -18.05
C TYR A 40 -3.03 -0.31 -18.34
N GLU A 41 -3.36 0.34 -19.45
CA GLU A 41 -4.75 0.52 -19.90
C GLU A 41 -5.42 -0.81 -20.21
N TYR A 42 -4.68 -1.72 -20.86
CA TYR A 42 -5.16 -3.07 -21.09
C TYR A 42 -5.48 -3.80 -19.77
N TYR A 43 -4.58 -3.70 -18.78
CA TYR A 43 -4.82 -4.25 -17.44
C TYR A 43 -6.06 -3.66 -16.79
N LEU A 44 -6.24 -2.34 -16.80
CA LEU A 44 -7.43 -1.70 -16.21
C LEU A 44 -8.74 -2.15 -16.88
N ASN A 45 -8.73 -2.31 -18.21
CA ASN A 45 -9.92 -2.69 -18.97
C ASN A 45 -10.28 -4.17 -18.86
N THR A 46 -9.32 -5.04 -18.59
CA THR A 46 -9.52 -6.51 -18.65
C THR A 46 -9.28 -7.24 -17.32
N ASN A 47 -8.65 -6.59 -16.34
CA ASN A 47 -8.14 -7.20 -15.12
C ASN A 47 -7.24 -8.44 -15.38
N SER A 48 -6.52 -8.45 -16.52
CA SER A 48 -5.66 -9.56 -16.92
C SER A 48 -4.54 -9.82 -15.91
N GLN A 49 -4.51 -11.02 -15.35
CA GLN A 49 -3.44 -11.46 -14.44
C GLN A 49 -2.09 -11.56 -15.18
N ARG A 50 -2.10 -11.85 -16.48
CA ARG A 50 -0.90 -11.97 -17.31
C ARG A 50 -0.30 -10.59 -17.59
N ALA A 51 -1.15 -9.59 -17.83
CA ALA A 51 -0.71 -8.20 -17.94
C ALA A 51 -0.15 -7.69 -16.61
N MET A 52 -0.82 -8.00 -15.49
CA MET A 52 -0.35 -7.68 -14.15
C MET A 52 1.03 -8.30 -13.86
N GLU A 53 1.24 -9.56 -14.23
CA GLU A 53 2.54 -10.25 -14.06
C GLU A 53 3.67 -9.49 -14.77
N ILE A 54 3.42 -8.93 -15.95
CA ILE A 54 4.44 -8.17 -16.67
C ILE A 54 4.68 -6.81 -16.02
N LEU A 55 3.61 -6.07 -15.68
CA LEU A 55 3.69 -4.76 -15.02
C LEU A 55 4.45 -4.83 -13.69
N VAL A 56 4.23 -5.90 -12.92
CA VAL A 56 4.90 -6.14 -11.64
C VAL A 56 6.42 -6.39 -11.80
N ASN A 57 6.85 -6.88 -12.96
CA ASN A 57 8.26 -7.20 -13.25
C ASN A 57 8.95 -6.11 -14.08
N ILE A 58 8.41 -4.89 -14.11
CA ILE A 58 8.99 -3.82 -14.91
C ILE A 58 10.36 -3.39 -14.39
N LYS A 59 11.22 -2.98 -15.32
CA LYS A 59 12.58 -2.53 -15.03
C LYS A 59 12.69 -1.04 -15.24
N GLU A 60 13.79 -0.47 -14.77
CA GLU A 60 14.17 0.89 -15.11
C GLU A 60 14.39 1.04 -16.62
N PRO A 61 14.05 2.20 -17.22
CA PRO A 61 13.54 3.43 -16.59
C PRO A 61 12.01 3.48 -16.39
N HIS A 62 11.27 2.46 -16.82
CA HIS A 62 9.80 2.49 -16.92
C HIS A 62 9.03 2.55 -15.59
N HIS A 63 9.70 2.33 -14.46
CA HIS A 63 9.10 2.47 -13.13
C HIS A 63 8.51 3.86 -12.85
N ILE A 64 9.11 4.93 -13.41
CA ILE A 64 8.62 6.31 -13.23
C ILE A 64 7.22 6.45 -13.82
N TYR A 65 7.05 6.00 -15.07
CA TYR A 65 5.75 6.02 -15.74
C TYR A 65 4.72 5.13 -15.02
N LEU A 66 5.16 4.02 -14.41
CA LEU A 66 4.27 3.19 -13.60
C LEU A 66 3.81 3.93 -12.36
N PHE A 67 4.71 4.64 -11.68
CA PHE A 67 4.34 5.47 -10.54
C PHE A 67 3.38 6.60 -10.91
N ASP A 68 3.58 7.26 -12.05
CA ASP A 68 2.66 8.27 -12.57
C ASP A 68 1.26 7.69 -12.79
N ARG A 69 1.17 6.56 -13.49
CA ARG A 69 -0.12 5.90 -13.78
C ARG A 69 -0.85 5.41 -12.53
N LEU A 70 -0.12 4.88 -11.55
CA LEU A 70 -0.69 4.49 -10.26
C LEU A 70 -1.23 5.71 -9.50
N SER A 71 -0.49 6.82 -9.50
CA SER A 71 -0.88 8.08 -8.86
C SER A 71 -2.17 8.64 -9.48
N ASP A 72 -2.23 8.70 -10.81
CA ASP A 72 -3.40 9.18 -11.55
C ASP A 72 -4.64 8.30 -11.30
N SER A 73 -4.44 6.98 -11.29
CA SER A 73 -5.52 6.01 -11.06
C SER A 73 -6.11 6.13 -9.65
N MET A 74 -5.28 6.41 -8.63
CA MET A 74 -5.75 6.63 -7.26
C MET A 74 -6.52 7.94 -7.10
N LYS A 75 -6.19 8.97 -7.88
CA LYS A 75 -6.90 10.27 -7.90
C LYS A 75 -8.21 10.22 -8.66
N GLY A 76 -8.35 9.29 -9.61
CA GLY A 76 -9.52 9.16 -10.45
C GLY A 76 -10.80 8.86 -9.66
N PRO A 77 -11.99 9.15 -10.20
CA PRO A 77 -13.25 8.95 -9.49
C PRO A 77 -13.74 7.49 -9.48
N LYS A 78 -13.22 6.64 -10.38
CA LYS A 78 -13.70 5.26 -10.57
C LYS A 78 -13.10 4.32 -9.51
N LEU A 79 -13.96 3.77 -8.64
CA LEU A 79 -13.54 2.90 -7.54
C LEU A 79 -12.81 1.64 -8.01
N GLU A 80 -13.28 1.01 -9.08
CA GLU A 80 -12.65 -0.18 -9.66
C GLU A 80 -11.20 0.10 -10.09
N ILE A 81 -10.97 1.22 -10.79
CA ILE A 81 -9.63 1.64 -11.22
C ILE A 81 -8.72 1.89 -10.02
N LYS A 82 -9.23 2.55 -8.96
CA LYS A 82 -8.46 2.74 -7.71
C LYS A 82 -8.04 1.40 -7.12
N VAL A 83 -8.96 0.45 -7.01
CA VAL A 83 -8.71 -0.87 -6.42
C VAL A 83 -7.72 -1.67 -7.26
N GLN A 84 -7.88 -1.68 -8.59
CA GLN A 84 -6.96 -2.36 -9.51
C GLN A 84 -5.54 -1.76 -9.43
N ALA A 85 -5.42 -0.43 -9.37
CA ALA A 85 -4.15 0.26 -9.22
C ALA A 85 -3.48 -0.05 -7.86
N LEU A 86 -4.23 0.02 -6.77
CA LEU A 86 -3.76 -0.33 -5.43
C LEU A 86 -3.34 -1.81 -5.33
N THR A 87 -4.09 -2.70 -5.97
CA THR A 87 -3.77 -4.13 -6.07
C THR A 87 -2.44 -4.34 -6.78
N LEU A 88 -2.27 -3.74 -7.96
CA LEU A 88 -1.01 -3.78 -8.71
C LEU A 88 0.15 -3.21 -7.89
N PHE A 89 -0.06 -2.06 -7.23
CA PHE A 89 0.97 -1.44 -6.40
C PHE A 89 1.38 -2.33 -5.21
N GLY A 90 0.42 -3.00 -4.57
CA GLY A 90 0.69 -3.99 -3.54
C GLY A 90 1.54 -5.16 -4.06
N TYR A 91 1.26 -5.66 -5.26
CA TYR A 91 2.08 -6.71 -5.87
C TYR A 91 3.49 -6.23 -6.23
N VAL A 92 3.64 -5.01 -6.75
CA VAL A 92 4.94 -4.38 -7.00
C VAL A 92 5.73 -4.28 -5.70
N ALA A 93 5.13 -3.74 -4.64
CA ALA A 93 5.78 -3.59 -3.34
C ALA A 93 6.24 -4.94 -2.76
N ARG A 94 5.41 -5.99 -2.90
CA ARG A 94 5.75 -7.35 -2.44
C ARG A 94 6.90 -7.99 -3.22
N ARG A 95 7.12 -7.62 -4.48
CA ARG A 95 8.27 -8.10 -5.26
C ARG A 95 9.58 -7.47 -4.87
N GLN A 96 9.55 -6.34 -4.16
CA GLN A 96 10.75 -5.60 -3.73
C GLN A 96 11.72 -5.33 -4.90
N PRO A 97 11.26 -4.70 -5.99
CA PRO A 97 12.16 -4.37 -7.08
C PRO A 97 13.25 -3.41 -6.59
N THR A 98 14.43 -3.48 -7.20
CA THR A 98 15.59 -2.67 -6.77
C THR A 98 15.33 -1.17 -6.82
N TRP A 99 14.40 -0.71 -7.66
CA TRP A 99 14.02 0.70 -7.79
C TRP A 99 12.91 1.14 -6.80
N LEU A 100 12.40 0.26 -5.93
CA LEU A 100 11.30 0.60 -5.01
C LEU A 100 11.66 1.75 -4.06
N TYR A 101 12.92 1.87 -3.63
CA TYR A 101 13.37 2.95 -2.75
C TYR A 101 13.18 4.34 -3.38
N LYS A 102 13.15 4.44 -4.72
CA LYS A 102 12.90 5.69 -5.45
C LYS A 102 11.49 6.24 -5.24
N LEU A 103 10.60 5.46 -4.62
CA LEU A 103 9.29 5.94 -4.18
C LEU A 103 9.41 7.18 -3.27
N GLN A 104 10.51 7.31 -2.50
CA GLN A 104 10.73 8.46 -1.62
C GLN A 104 10.92 9.78 -2.38
N GLU A 105 11.42 9.71 -3.62
CA GLU A 105 11.60 10.87 -4.50
C GLU A 105 10.34 11.16 -5.32
N HIS A 106 9.41 10.19 -5.36
CA HIS A 106 8.18 10.28 -6.13
C HIS A 106 6.98 10.69 -5.25
N GLY A 107 5.97 11.34 -5.85
CA GLY A 107 4.76 11.77 -5.14
C GLY A 107 3.80 10.64 -4.73
N LEU A 108 4.04 9.40 -5.19
CA LEU A 108 3.08 8.29 -5.08
C LEU A 108 2.79 7.88 -3.63
N LEU A 109 3.81 7.85 -2.77
CA LEU A 109 3.62 7.53 -1.34
C LEU A 109 2.72 8.58 -0.66
N ARG A 110 2.91 9.86 -1.01
CA ARG A 110 2.09 10.95 -0.48
C ARG A 110 0.64 10.83 -0.94
N GLU A 111 0.41 10.43 -2.19
CA GLU A 111 -0.94 10.20 -2.71
C GLU A 111 -1.62 8.98 -2.04
N LEU A 112 -0.87 7.91 -1.75
CA LEU A 112 -1.38 6.78 -0.97
C LEU A 112 -1.84 7.23 0.43
N LEU A 113 -1.01 7.98 1.15
CA LEU A 113 -1.35 8.49 2.48
C LEU A 113 -2.55 9.46 2.42
N LYS A 114 -2.61 10.30 1.39
CA LYS A 114 -3.75 11.19 1.15
C LYS A 114 -5.04 10.40 0.87
N SER A 115 -4.96 9.31 0.10
CA SER A 115 -6.09 8.40 -0.11
C SER A 115 -6.58 7.83 1.21
N LEU A 116 -5.68 7.32 2.06
CA LEU A 116 -6.03 6.78 3.37
C LEU A 116 -6.67 7.79 4.34
N LYS A 117 -6.31 9.08 4.24
CA LYS A 117 -6.92 10.14 5.06
C LYS A 117 -8.32 10.52 4.59
N ASN A 118 -8.61 10.44 3.29
CA ASN A 118 -9.81 11.04 2.70
C ASN A 118 -10.82 10.01 2.17
N GLU A 119 -10.40 8.80 1.85
CA GLU A 119 -11.25 7.79 1.22
C GLU A 119 -12.37 7.34 2.16
N ILE A 120 -13.58 7.35 1.63
CA ILE A 120 -14.81 6.99 2.35
C ILE A 120 -15.21 5.55 2.00
N GLU A 121 -14.95 5.16 0.75
CA GLU A 121 -15.29 3.85 0.24
C GLU A 121 -14.35 2.78 0.80
N LEU A 122 -14.96 1.74 1.36
CA LEU A 122 -14.21 0.77 2.16
C LEU A 122 -13.22 -0.07 1.33
N LEU A 123 -13.61 -0.49 0.13
CA LEU A 123 -12.79 -1.39 -0.68
C LEU A 123 -11.48 -0.72 -1.15
N PRO A 124 -11.48 0.50 -1.74
CA PRO A 124 -10.24 1.23 -2.00
C PRO A 124 -9.45 1.55 -0.72
N LEU A 125 -10.14 1.87 0.39
CA LEU A 125 -9.47 2.18 1.65
C LEU A 125 -8.69 0.99 2.22
N ILE A 126 -9.31 -0.20 2.28
CA ILE A 126 -8.65 -1.43 2.71
C ILE A 126 -7.50 -1.78 1.75
N SER A 127 -7.71 -1.62 0.44
CA SER A 127 -6.66 -1.88 -0.56
C SER A 127 -5.45 -0.96 -0.33
N ALA A 128 -5.66 0.32 -0.08
CA ALA A 128 -4.60 1.29 0.23
C ALA A 128 -3.91 0.96 1.56
N LEU A 129 -4.67 0.51 2.56
CA LEU A 129 -4.14 0.17 3.87
C LEU A 129 -3.22 -1.04 3.78
N LEU A 130 -3.60 -2.06 3.01
CA LEU A 130 -2.75 -3.23 2.75
C LEU A 130 -1.44 -2.84 2.05
N VAL A 131 -1.50 -1.91 1.09
CA VAL A 131 -0.29 -1.37 0.44
C VAL A 131 0.62 -0.69 1.47
N LEU A 132 0.07 0.17 2.34
CA LEU A 132 0.84 0.84 3.39
C LEU A 132 1.51 -0.18 4.34
N ILE A 133 0.76 -1.18 4.77
CA ILE A 133 1.26 -2.26 5.65
C ILE A 133 2.43 -3.02 5.00
N VAL A 134 2.35 -3.26 3.69
CA VAL A 134 3.43 -3.90 2.93
C VAL A 134 4.63 -2.96 2.77
N LEU A 135 4.41 -1.67 2.47
CA LEU A 135 5.49 -0.72 2.22
C LEU A 135 6.28 -0.34 3.48
N LEU A 136 5.63 -0.31 4.65
CA LEU A 136 6.25 0.05 5.94
C LEU A 136 7.62 -0.64 6.13
N PRO A 137 7.71 -1.99 6.10
CA PRO A 137 8.98 -2.70 6.24
C PRO A 137 9.90 -2.62 5.01
N MET A 138 9.41 -2.23 3.84
CA MET A 138 10.21 -2.22 2.60
C MET A 138 11.01 -0.95 2.43
N ILE A 139 10.52 0.17 2.96
CA ILE A 139 11.19 1.49 2.90
C ILE A 139 11.16 2.19 4.26
N PRO A 140 11.66 1.55 5.35
CA PRO A 140 11.53 2.04 6.71
C PRO A 140 12.16 3.42 6.92
N SER A 141 13.28 3.71 6.23
CA SER A 141 13.96 5.01 6.30
C SER A 141 13.10 6.15 5.75
N ALA A 142 12.35 5.90 4.67
CA ALA A 142 11.44 6.90 4.11
C ALA A 142 10.21 7.10 5.01
N MET A 143 9.71 6.02 5.62
CA MET A 143 8.50 6.03 6.46
C MET A 143 8.64 6.86 7.73
N GLY A 144 9.85 7.03 8.26
CA GLY A 144 10.14 7.91 9.40
C GLY A 144 9.56 9.32 9.23
N ASN A 145 9.69 9.88 8.02
CA ASN A 145 9.20 11.22 7.68
C ASN A 145 7.66 11.33 7.65
N TYR A 146 6.95 10.20 7.60
CA TYR A 146 5.50 10.13 7.46
C TYR A 146 4.81 9.54 8.70
N LEU A 147 5.54 9.23 9.78
CA LEU A 147 4.97 8.56 10.96
C LEU A 147 3.77 9.29 11.53
N ARG A 148 3.84 10.62 11.62
CA ARG A 148 2.71 11.43 12.11
C ARG A 148 1.45 11.22 11.26
N ASP A 149 1.58 11.27 9.94
CA ASP A 149 0.47 11.04 9.01
C ASP A 149 -0.09 9.62 9.15
N ILE A 150 0.79 8.63 9.30
CA ILE A 150 0.43 7.23 9.47
C ILE A 150 -0.31 7.00 10.80
N PHE A 151 0.11 7.65 11.87
CA PHE A 151 -0.56 7.58 13.17
C PHE A 151 -1.93 8.26 13.16
N GLU A 152 -2.06 9.40 12.48
CA GLU A 152 -3.36 10.05 12.26
C GLU A 152 -4.31 9.14 11.45
N ILE A 153 -3.80 8.47 10.42
CA ILE A 153 -4.55 7.46 9.66
C ILE A 153 -4.99 6.33 10.60
N PHE A 154 -4.07 5.78 11.40
CA PHE A 154 -4.41 4.72 12.37
C PHE A 154 -5.55 5.15 13.31
N SER A 155 -5.47 6.33 13.92
CA SER A 155 -6.51 6.87 14.82
C SER A 155 -7.85 7.08 14.11
N ARG A 156 -7.82 7.60 12.87
CA ARG A 156 -9.02 7.77 12.04
C ARG A 156 -9.72 6.43 11.86
N LEU A 157 -8.98 5.41 11.43
CA LEU A 157 -9.51 4.08 11.16
C LEU A 157 -9.96 3.36 12.45
N ALA A 158 -9.27 3.58 13.57
CA ALA A 158 -9.68 3.08 14.88
C ALA A 158 -11.02 3.68 15.32
N SER A 159 -11.29 4.95 15.00
CA SER A 159 -12.56 5.59 15.35
C SER A 159 -13.74 5.09 14.50
N TRP A 160 -13.49 4.72 13.23
CA TRP A 160 -14.49 4.06 12.38
C TRP A 160 -14.94 2.71 12.93
N ASN A 161 -14.02 1.91 13.48
CA ASN A 161 -14.37 0.62 14.08
C ASN A 161 -15.31 0.74 15.30
N CYS A 162 -15.31 1.89 16.00
CA CYS A 162 -16.20 2.10 17.14
C CYS A 162 -17.57 2.66 16.76
N ASN A 163 -17.71 3.23 15.57
CA ASN A 163 -18.97 3.76 15.04
C ASN A 163 -19.20 3.20 13.63
N PRO A 164 -19.52 1.89 13.51
CA PRO A 164 -19.62 1.22 12.22
C PRO A 164 -20.75 1.74 11.32
N GLY A 165 -21.64 2.61 11.82
CA GLY A 165 -22.73 3.19 11.03
C GLY A 165 -23.60 2.12 10.36
N LYS A 166 -23.83 2.25 9.05
CA LYS A 166 -24.58 1.29 8.20
C LYS A 166 -23.69 0.28 7.46
N ILE A 167 -22.44 0.08 7.89
CA ILE A 167 -21.49 -0.78 7.18
C ILE A 167 -21.86 -2.25 7.40
N VAL A 168 -21.80 -3.05 6.34
CA VAL A 168 -22.07 -4.50 6.34
C VAL A 168 -21.06 -5.21 7.25
N GLU A 169 -21.51 -6.18 8.06
CA GLU A 169 -20.68 -6.85 9.08
C GLU A 169 -19.39 -7.48 8.54
N ASP A 170 -19.43 -8.19 7.41
CA ASP A 170 -18.26 -8.86 6.81
C ASP A 170 -17.14 -7.87 6.42
N GLN A 171 -17.57 -6.71 5.93
CA GLN A 171 -16.69 -5.62 5.50
C GLN A 171 -15.96 -4.98 6.69
N LEU A 172 -16.61 -4.91 7.86
CA LEU A 172 -15.99 -4.44 9.10
C LEU A 172 -14.90 -5.38 9.60
N ILE A 173 -15.08 -6.70 9.46
CA ILE A 173 -14.08 -7.69 9.88
C ILE A 173 -12.78 -7.50 9.10
N HIS A 174 -12.85 -7.35 7.77
CA HIS A 174 -11.66 -7.11 6.95
C HIS A 174 -10.93 -5.82 7.36
N MET A 175 -11.69 -4.77 7.70
CA MET A 175 -11.14 -3.50 8.18
C MET A 175 -10.46 -3.66 9.55
N GLN A 176 -11.08 -4.38 10.49
CA GLN A 176 -10.51 -4.67 11.80
C GLN A 176 -9.21 -5.47 11.71
N VAL A 177 -9.18 -6.50 10.85
CA VAL A 177 -7.97 -7.30 10.60
C VAL A 177 -6.86 -6.44 10.00
N ALA A 178 -7.18 -5.59 9.00
CA ALA A 178 -6.21 -4.70 8.39
C ALA A 178 -5.70 -3.63 9.38
N LEU A 179 -6.57 -3.05 10.22
CA LEU A 179 -6.19 -2.12 11.26
C LEU A 179 -5.27 -2.78 12.29
N TYR A 180 -5.59 -4.00 12.71
CA TYR A 180 -4.75 -4.76 13.65
C TYR A 180 -3.39 -5.11 13.04
N ALA A 181 -3.34 -5.46 11.75
CA ALA A 181 -2.09 -5.66 11.06
C ALA A 181 -1.24 -4.36 10.99
N LEU A 182 -1.86 -3.20 10.78
CA LEU A 182 -1.17 -1.91 10.87
C LEU A 182 -0.67 -1.66 12.30
N PHE A 183 -1.49 -1.90 13.33
CA PHE A 183 -1.08 -1.82 14.73
C PHE A 183 0.18 -2.65 15.01
N LEU A 184 0.20 -3.92 14.60
CA LEU A 184 1.35 -4.81 14.78
C LEU A 184 2.60 -4.29 14.05
N ARG A 185 2.45 -3.72 12.85
CA ARG A 185 3.58 -3.10 12.13
C ARG A 185 4.11 -1.88 12.85
N LEU A 186 3.24 -0.97 13.28
CA LEU A 186 3.64 0.25 13.99
C LEU A 186 4.25 -0.06 15.35
N TYR A 187 3.68 -1.00 16.10
CA TYR A 187 4.23 -1.42 17.39
C TYR A 187 5.55 -2.19 17.25
N GLY A 188 5.68 -3.03 16.21
CA GLY A 188 6.91 -3.80 15.99
C GLY A 188 8.04 -2.99 15.35
N MET A 189 7.72 -1.94 14.60
CA MET A 189 8.72 -1.12 13.91
C MET A 189 8.95 0.22 14.58
N TYR A 190 7.96 0.85 15.20
CA TYR A 190 8.09 2.18 15.81
C TYR A 190 7.44 2.24 17.20
N PRO A 191 7.72 1.28 18.11
CA PRO A 191 7.13 1.22 19.45
C PRO A 191 7.24 2.53 20.24
N CYS A 192 8.37 3.24 20.21
CA CYS A 192 8.56 4.47 20.99
C CYS A 192 7.69 5.61 20.45
N ASN A 193 7.82 5.94 19.16
CA ASN A 193 7.03 6.99 18.52
C ASN A 193 5.53 6.68 18.58
N PHE A 194 5.13 5.42 18.33
CA PHE A 194 3.74 5.04 18.28
C PHE A 194 3.09 5.09 19.67
N LEU A 195 3.73 4.56 20.71
CA LEU A 195 3.20 4.68 22.08
C LEU A 195 3.20 6.13 22.58
N GLY A 196 4.22 6.92 22.22
CA GLY A 196 4.26 8.36 22.50
C GLY A 196 3.04 9.08 21.93
N TYR A 197 2.73 8.81 20.66
CA TYR A 197 1.53 9.32 20.00
C TYR A 197 0.24 8.84 20.69
N LEU A 198 0.08 7.54 20.95
CA LEU A 198 -1.13 6.99 21.58
C LEU A 198 -1.39 7.60 22.97
N LYS A 199 -0.33 7.84 23.75
CA LYS A 199 -0.42 8.47 25.08
C LYS A 199 -0.98 9.90 25.01
N ILE A 200 -0.59 10.66 23.99
CA ILE A 200 -1.08 12.02 23.76
C ILE A 200 -2.53 11.96 23.25
N GLN A 201 -2.79 11.13 22.24
CA GLN A 201 -4.07 11.04 21.56
C GLN A 201 -5.20 10.49 22.45
N TYR A 202 -4.90 9.50 23.29
CA TYR A 202 -5.86 8.81 24.15
C TYR A 202 -5.59 9.04 25.64
N LYS A 203 -5.21 10.28 25.99
CA LYS A 203 -4.97 10.68 27.39
C LYS A 203 -6.20 10.45 28.28
N ASP A 204 -7.39 10.63 27.73
CA ASP A 204 -8.64 10.24 28.38
C ASP A 204 -8.93 8.75 28.16
N LYS A 205 -8.76 7.97 29.24
CA LYS A 205 -8.95 6.52 29.27
C LYS A 205 -10.39 6.09 29.02
N ASN A 206 -11.36 7.00 29.12
CA ASN A 206 -12.78 6.69 28.93
C ASN A 206 -13.26 6.90 27.49
N THR A 207 -12.36 7.29 26.58
CA THR A 207 -12.71 7.42 25.16
C THR A 207 -13.14 6.05 24.61
N PRO A 208 -14.32 5.91 23.97
CA PRO A 208 -14.80 4.63 23.45
C PRO A 208 -13.79 3.94 22.51
N VAL A 209 -13.09 4.73 21.70
CA VAL A 209 -12.02 4.25 20.80
C VAL A 209 -10.88 3.60 21.57
N PHE A 210 -10.49 4.18 22.71
CA PHE A 210 -9.46 3.60 23.54
C PHE A 210 -9.93 2.28 24.18
N VAL A 211 -11.11 2.27 24.79
CA VAL A 211 -11.65 1.12 25.53
C VAL A 211 -11.93 -0.07 24.61
N HIS A 212 -12.51 0.16 23.44
CA HIS A 212 -13.01 -0.91 22.56
C HIS A 212 -12.06 -1.30 21.43
N THR A 213 -11.11 -0.43 21.05
CA THR A 213 -10.17 -0.71 19.95
C THR A 213 -8.73 -0.72 20.42
N ILE A 214 -8.23 0.37 21.01
CA ILE A 214 -6.80 0.50 21.31
C ILE A 214 -6.34 -0.41 22.45
N LYS A 215 -7.06 -0.41 23.58
CA LYS A 215 -6.71 -1.22 24.75
C LYS A 215 -6.69 -2.72 24.41
N PRO A 216 -7.71 -3.31 23.75
CA PRO A 216 -7.65 -4.71 23.33
C PRO A 216 -6.43 -5.02 22.47
N MET A 217 -6.04 -4.13 21.54
CA MET A 217 -4.83 -4.33 20.74
C MET A 217 -3.56 -4.33 21.60
N LEU A 218 -3.43 -3.38 22.52
CA LEU A 218 -2.28 -3.33 23.45
C LEU A 218 -2.21 -4.56 24.35
N ASP A 219 -3.34 -5.12 24.78
CA ASP A 219 -3.40 -6.33 25.59
C ASP A 219 -2.88 -7.59 24.83
N THR A 220 -2.82 -7.54 23.49
CA THR A 220 -2.28 -8.66 22.67
C THR A 220 -0.77 -8.69 22.51
N VAL A 221 -0.07 -7.59 22.82
CA VAL A 221 1.38 -7.46 22.60
C VAL A 221 2.16 -7.42 23.90
N ARG A 222 3.38 -7.95 23.87
CA ARG A 222 4.33 -7.85 25.00
C ARG A 222 5.08 -6.53 24.91
N MET A 223 5.61 -6.07 26.05
CA MET A 223 6.49 -4.90 26.10
C MET A 223 7.64 -5.06 25.11
N HIS A 224 7.75 -4.10 24.18
CA HIS A 224 8.81 -4.09 23.18
C HIS A 224 10.18 -3.74 23.80
N PRO A 225 11.25 -4.52 23.58
CA PRO A 225 12.57 -4.27 24.18
C PRO A 225 13.15 -2.88 23.90
N SER A 226 12.96 -2.35 22.69
CA SER A 226 13.42 -1.01 22.30
C SER A 226 12.87 0.12 23.17
N LEU A 227 11.77 -0.09 23.90
CA LEU A 227 11.26 0.90 24.87
C LEU A 227 12.22 1.14 26.05
N VAL A 228 13.16 0.20 26.29
CA VAL A 228 14.19 0.31 27.33
C VAL A 228 15.46 0.96 26.77
N THR A 229 15.80 0.68 25.51
CA THR A 229 17.11 1.02 24.93
C THR A 229 17.08 2.20 23.96
N SER A 230 15.91 2.61 23.49
CA SER A 230 15.75 3.58 22.39
C SER A 230 14.75 4.67 22.75
N THR A 231 14.99 5.87 22.21
CA THR A 231 14.08 7.02 22.25
C THR A 231 13.35 7.20 20.91
N GLU A 232 12.35 8.09 20.88
CA GLU A 232 11.63 8.47 19.65
C GLU A 232 12.58 8.96 18.54
N ASP A 233 13.64 9.69 18.89
CA ASP A 233 14.62 10.20 17.92
C ASP A 233 15.50 9.08 17.37
N THR A 234 16.04 8.23 18.24
CA THR A 234 16.92 7.11 17.82
C THR A 234 16.15 6.01 17.08
N GLU A 235 14.81 5.97 17.21
CA GLU A 235 13.99 5.04 16.45
C GLU A 235 14.05 5.32 14.96
N VAL A 236 14.03 6.57 14.52
CA VAL A 236 13.87 6.85 13.09
C VAL A 236 15.19 6.90 12.34
N THR A 237 16.32 6.73 13.03
CA THR A 237 17.64 6.73 12.41
C THR A 237 17.91 5.42 11.66
N THR A 238 18.78 5.51 10.66
CA THR A 238 19.23 4.37 9.84
C THR A 238 20.12 3.37 10.57
N GLU A 239 20.49 3.61 11.83
CA GLU A 239 21.39 2.76 12.63
C GLU A 239 20.65 1.64 13.39
N ARG A 240 19.47 1.25 12.90
CA ARG A 240 18.65 0.16 13.44
C ARG A 240 19.16 -1.23 13.09
#